data_AF-A0A9N7MN76-F1
#
_entry.id   AF-A0A9N7MN76-F1
#
_cell.length_a   1.000
_cell.length_b   1.000
_cell.length_c   1.000
_cell.angle_alpha   90.00
_cell.angle_beta   90.00
_cell.angle_gamma   90.00
#
_symmetry.space_group_name_H-M   'P 1'
#
loop_
_entity.id
_entity.type
_entity.pdbx_description
1 polymer ?
#
loop_
_entity_poly.entity_id
_entity_poly.type
_entity_poly.pdbx_seq_one_letter_code
_entity_poly.pdbx_strand_id
1 'polypeptide(L)'
;HTSHATTVPTTVAGSQDEDVSSYGEGGAGRDRAMERMAEQLRQLQDKVEGRPERRARGHSFSREILAAPLLNNFKKTNLVYDGSSDPSRHVRTFENMAVLHGYFDSVCCRAFLSTLRGGALDWFHQLPPGSVASFEDFTGKLINQCLSAVVQETYLTLMAMRQREKKSLRKYVARYNQT
;
A
#
# COMPACT_ATOMS: atom_id res chain seq x y z
N HIS A 1 61.47 -81.90 26.78
CA HIS A 1 60.09 -81.75 26.31
C HIS A 1 59.69 -80.28 26.44
N THR A 2 59.39 -79.65 25.29
CA THR A 2 58.49 -78.49 25.09
C THR A 2 58.80 -77.22 25.93
N SER A 3 59.53 -76.21 25.43
CA SER A 3 59.15 -75.18 24.43
C SER A 3 57.73 -74.63 24.67
N HIS A 4 57.49 -73.36 25.01
CA HIS A 4 57.90 -72.13 24.31
C HIS A 4 58.16 -70.95 25.25
N ALA A 5 59.18 -70.17 24.89
CA ALA A 5 59.37 -68.78 25.26
C ALA A 5 58.94 -67.86 24.12
N THR A 6 58.81 -66.57 24.47
CA THR A 6 59.06 -65.38 23.61
C THR A 6 57.89 -64.86 22.77
N THR A 7 57.53 -63.58 22.97
CA THR A 7 57.77 -62.48 22.01
C THR A 7 57.79 -61.11 22.74
N VAL A 8 58.83 -60.32 22.48
CA VAL A 8 59.12 -58.90 22.86
C VAL A 8 58.31 -57.94 21.92
N PRO A 9 58.35 -56.57 21.88
CA PRO A 9 59.51 -55.62 21.95
C PRO A 9 59.27 -54.43 22.93
N THR A 10 60.28 -53.74 23.49
CA THR A 10 61.31 -52.82 22.92
C THR A 10 60.82 -51.38 22.69
N THR A 11 61.40 -50.46 23.50
CA THR A 11 61.85 -49.06 23.19
C THR A 11 60.76 -48.04 22.78
N VAL A 12 60.71 -46.83 23.36
CA VAL A 12 61.53 -45.67 22.95
C VAL A 12 61.42 -44.56 24.01
N ALA A 13 62.57 -43.95 24.33
CA ALA A 13 62.68 -42.67 25.00
C ALA A 13 62.07 -41.53 24.15
N GLY A 14 61.27 -40.66 24.76
CA GLY A 14 60.75 -39.47 24.10
C GLY A 14 60.55 -38.34 25.10
N SER A 15 61.58 -37.51 25.23
CA SER A 15 61.46 -36.11 25.68
C SER A 15 60.68 -35.29 24.65
N GLN A 16 60.28 -34.09 25.06
CA GLN A 16 59.64 -32.97 24.32
C GLN A 16 58.12 -32.95 24.53
N ASP A 17 57.64 -32.15 25.49
CA ASP A 17 57.48 -30.69 25.45
C ASP A 17 56.60 -30.21 24.30
N GLU A 18 55.55 -29.49 24.71
CA GLU A 18 54.78 -28.51 23.94
C GLU A 18 53.99 -29.07 22.73
N ASP A 19 52.67 -29.19 22.88
CA ASP A 19 51.85 -28.52 21.88
C ASP A 19 50.63 -27.85 22.51
N VAL A 20 50.54 -26.58 22.14
CA VAL A 20 49.71 -25.54 22.71
C VAL A 20 48.28 -25.70 22.20
N SER A 21 47.35 -25.36 23.10
CA SER A 21 45.95 -25.08 22.83
C SER A 21 45.72 -24.44 21.44
N SER A 22 45.12 -25.20 20.54
CA SER A 22 44.54 -24.67 19.31
C SER A 22 43.15 -25.24 19.20
N TYR A 23 42.13 -24.38 19.33
CA TYR A 23 40.90 -24.33 18.52
C TYR A 23 40.07 -23.13 19.01
N GLY A 24 40.65 -21.95 18.88
CA GLY A 24 40.03 -20.66 19.19
C GLY A 24 40.01 -19.70 17.99
N GLU A 25 39.87 -20.20 16.76
CA GLU A 25 39.95 -19.35 15.55
C GLU A 25 38.75 -19.51 14.59
N GLY A 26 37.61 -20.00 15.08
CA GLY A 26 36.37 -20.07 14.30
C GLY A 26 35.37 -18.92 14.51
N GLY A 27 35.56 -18.10 15.57
CA GLY A 27 34.62 -17.06 15.99
C GLY A 27 34.75 -15.77 15.17
N ALA A 28 35.97 -15.24 15.06
CA ALA A 28 36.23 -13.93 14.45
C ALA A 28 35.75 -13.81 12.99
N GLY A 29 35.79 -14.90 12.21
CA GLY A 29 35.28 -14.92 10.83
C GLY A 29 33.75 -14.90 10.75
N ARG A 30 33.08 -15.57 11.69
CA ARG A 30 31.62 -15.59 11.82
C ARG A 30 31.09 -14.25 12.34
N ASP A 31 31.80 -13.65 13.29
CA ASP A 31 31.44 -12.35 13.87
C ASP A 31 31.51 -11.26 12.81
N ARG A 32 32.59 -11.20 12.01
CA ARG A 32 32.69 -10.25 10.89
C ARG A 32 31.63 -10.50 9.81
N ALA A 33 31.24 -11.75 9.57
CA ALA A 33 30.19 -12.07 8.60
C ALA A 33 28.81 -11.63 9.09
N MET A 34 28.53 -11.83 10.38
CA MET A 34 27.30 -11.37 11.02
C MET A 34 27.23 -9.85 11.07
N GLU A 35 28.35 -9.18 11.34
CA GLU A 35 28.44 -7.71 11.34
C GLU A 35 28.20 -7.13 9.95
N ARG A 36 28.77 -7.72 8.89
CA ARG A 36 28.47 -7.33 7.50
C ARG A 36 26.99 -7.52 7.15
N MET A 37 26.37 -8.62 7.62
CA MET A 37 24.95 -8.88 7.38
C MET A 37 24.06 -7.91 8.16
N ALA A 38 24.42 -7.57 9.40
CA ALA A 38 23.73 -6.58 10.22
C ALA A 38 23.85 -5.17 9.61
N GLU A 39 25.02 -4.80 9.10
CA GLU A 39 25.24 -3.56 8.36
C GLU A 39 24.37 -3.51 7.10
N GLN A 40 24.28 -4.61 6.34
CA GLN A 40 23.38 -4.70 5.18
C GLN A 40 21.90 -4.57 5.57
N LEU A 41 21.46 -5.22 6.65
CA LEU A 41 20.09 -5.11 7.14
C LEU A 41 19.77 -3.67 7.60
N ARG A 42 20.72 -3.02 8.28
CA ARG A 42 20.61 -1.63 8.72
C ARG A 42 20.60 -0.65 7.55
N GLN A 43 21.42 -0.87 6.51
CA GLN A 43 21.39 -0.09 5.27
C GLN A 43 20.10 -0.30 4.47
N LEU A 44 19.54 -1.52 4.47
CA LEU A 44 18.24 -1.79 3.84
C LEU A 44 17.10 -1.12 4.61
N GLN A 45 17.14 -1.14 5.94
CA GLN A 45 16.20 -0.40 6.79
C GLN A 45 16.30 1.11 6.54
N ASP A 46 17.49 1.69 6.53
CA ASP A 46 17.71 3.12 6.27
C ASP A 46 17.28 3.53 4.85
N LYS A 47 17.43 2.65 3.85
CA LYS A 47 16.88 2.85 2.49
C LYS A 47 15.36 2.72 2.41
N VAL A 48 14.74 1.96 3.31
CA VAL A 48 13.28 1.85 3.44
C VAL A 48 12.72 3.08 4.18
N GLU A 49 13.40 3.53 5.24
CA GLU A 49 13.06 4.72 6.04
C GLU A 49 13.31 6.03 5.28
N GLY A 50 14.36 6.09 4.46
CA GLY A 50 14.71 7.23 3.60
C GLY A 50 13.79 7.42 2.38
N ARG A 51 12.78 6.56 2.19
CA ARG A 51 11.75 6.67 1.15
C ARG A 51 10.57 7.51 1.65
N PRO A 52 9.95 8.31 0.78
CA PRO A 52 9.67 9.71 1.02
C PRO A 52 8.60 9.97 2.09
N GLU A 53 8.92 9.89 3.39
CA GLU A 53 8.04 10.38 4.46
C GLU A 53 7.59 11.84 4.22
N ARG A 54 8.44 12.64 3.57
CA ARG A 54 8.14 14.03 3.21
C ARG A 54 6.99 14.20 2.20
N ARG A 55 6.68 13.18 1.38
CA ARG A 55 5.54 13.21 0.44
C ARG A 55 4.23 12.66 1.04
N ALA A 56 4.32 11.93 2.15
CA ALA A 56 3.17 11.31 2.81
C ALA A 56 2.47 12.24 3.82
N ARG A 57 3.17 13.25 4.36
CA ARG A 57 2.56 14.22 5.28
C ARG A 57 1.45 14.99 4.57
N GLY A 58 0.20 14.76 5.00
CA GLY A 58 -0.97 15.44 4.45
C GLY A 58 -1.66 14.70 3.29
N HIS A 59 -1.17 13.53 2.86
CA HIS A 59 -1.81 12.78 1.80
C HIS A 59 -3.07 12.06 2.32
N SER A 60 -4.15 12.04 1.54
CA SER A 60 -5.45 11.48 1.98
C SER A 60 -5.44 9.95 2.11
N PHE A 61 -4.63 9.24 1.34
CA PHE A 61 -4.30 7.83 1.60
C PHE A 61 -3.54 7.62 2.91
N SER A 62 -3.86 6.51 3.59
CA SER A 62 -3.13 6.05 4.76
C SER A 62 -1.68 5.69 4.44
N ARG A 63 -0.86 5.60 5.50
CA ARG A 63 0.57 5.27 5.37
C ARG A 63 0.75 3.89 4.73
N GLU A 64 -0.14 2.95 5.02
CA GLU A 64 -0.11 1.57 4.53
C GLU A 64 -0.28 1.52 3.01
N ILE A 65 -1.23 2.28 2.47
CA ILE A 65 -1.43 2.38 1.01
C ILE A 65 -0.20 2.99 0.33
N LEU A 66 0.38 4.03 0.94
CA LEU A 66 1.54 4.73 0.38
C LEU A 66 2.83 3.90 0.46
N ALA A 67 3.01 3.15 1.55
CA ALA A 67 4.17 2.29 1.78
C ALA A 67 4.16 1.03 0.91
N ALA A 68 2.99 0.60 0.43
CA ALA A 68 2.88 -0.60 -0.39
C ALA A 68 3.76 -0.50 -1.66
N PRO A 69 4.51 -1.57 -2.00
CA PRO A 69 5.32 -1.58 -3.21
C PRO A 69 4.45 -1.37 -4.44
N LEU A 70 4.96 -0.63 -5.42
CA LEU A 70 4.35 -0.55 -6.73
C LEU A 70 4.61 -1.88 -7.45
N LEU A 71 3.60 -2.41 -8.15
CA LEU A 71 3.79 -3.59 -8.97
C LEU A 71 4.64 -3.24 -10.20
N ASN A 72 5.66 -4.04 -10.49
CA ASN A 72 6.54 -3.85 -11.66
C ASN A 72 5.78 -3.92 -13.00
N ASN A 73 4.60 -4.51 -13.03
CA ASN A 73 3.75 -4.69 -14.21
C ASN A 73 2.53 -3.76 -14.23
N PHE A 74 2.55 -2.62 -13.51
CA PHE A 74 1.45 -1.65 -13.54
C PHE A 74 1.07 -1.30 -14.98
N LYS A 75 -0.17 -1.63 -15.35
CA LYS A 75 -0.74 -1.29 -16.65
C LYS A 75 -1.49 0.02 -16.53
N LYS A 76 -1.12 0.97 -17.38
CA LYS A 76 -1.85 2.22 -17.53
C LYS A 76 -3.28 1.91 -17.99
N THR A 77 -4.24 2.46 -17.28
CA THR A 77 -5.65 2.40 -17.66
C THR A 77 -6.05 3.61 -18.50
N ASN A 78 -6.98 3.41 -19.43
CA ASN A 78 -7.61 4.48 -20.21
C ASN A 78 -8.92 4.96 -19.56
N LEU A 79 -9.28 4.42 -18.40
CA LEU A 79 -10.46 4.84 -17.65
C LEU A 79 -10.27 6.26 -17.12
N VAL A 80 -11.32 7.07 -17.27
CA VAL A 80 -11.35 8.46 -16.83
C VAL A 80 -12.68 8.73 -16.16
N TYR A 81 -12.66 9.40 -15.01
CA TYR A 81 -13.84 9.84 -14.28
C TYR A 81 -13.68 11.29 -13.86
N ASP A 82 -14.50 12.16 -14.44
CA ASP A 82 -14.52 13.59 -14.18
C ASP A 82 -15.67 14.01 -13.23
N GLY A 83 -16.47 13.05 -12.75
CA GLY A 83 -17.66 13.31 -11.92
C GLY A 83 -18.98 13.37 -12.68
N SER A 84 -18.97 13.30 -14.03
CA SER A 84 -20.20 13.45 -14.84
C SER A 84 -20.99 12.16 -15.06
N SER A 85 -20.34 11.00 -14.89
CA SER A 85 -20.95 9.68 -15.11
C SER A 85 -21.33 9.00 -13.79
N ASP A 86 -22.08 7.90 -13.87
CA ASP A 86 -22.44 7.08 -12.69
C ASP A 86 -21.16 6.56 -12.00
N PRO A 87 -20.86 7.00 -10.75
CA PRO A 87 -19.68 6.56 -10.03
C PRO A 87 -19.66 5.05 -9.81
N SER A 88 -20.82 4.42 -9.61
CA SER A 88 -20.93 2.98 -9.37
C SER A 88 -20.53 2.18 -10.61
N ARG A 89 -20.90 2.66 -11.81
CA ARG A 89 -20.48 2.06 -13.08
C ARG A 89 -18.97 2.18 -13.28
N HIS A 90 -18.40 3.33 -12.95
CA HIS A 90 -16.94 3.54 -13.05
C HIS A 90 -16.18 2.60 -12.10
N VAL A 91 -16.62 2.48 -10.85
CA VAL A 91 -16.05 1.55 -9.85
C VAL A 91 -16.07 0.11 -10.36
N ARG A 92 -17.23 -0.40 -10.80
CA ARG A 92 -17.34 -1.77 -11.33
C ARG A 92 -16.44 -2.01 -12.54
N THR A 93 -16.32 -1.02 -13.43
CA THR A 93 -15.46 -1.13 -14.62
C THR A 93 -13.99 -1.21 -14.22
N PHE A 94 -13.59 -0.43 -13.23
CA PHE A 94 -12.24 -0.48 -12.67
C PHE A 94 -11.97 -1.80 -11.93
N GLU A 95 -12.90 -2.31 -11.13
CA GLU A 95 -12.76 -3.58 -10.42
C GLU A 95 -12.50 -4.74 -11.37
N ASN A 96 -13.23 -4.83 -12.48
CA ASN A 96 -13.00 -5.86 -13.50
C ASN A 96 -11.56 -5.78 -14.08
N MET A 97 -11.06 -4.56 -14.31
CA MET A 97 -9.68 -4.34 -14.75
C MET A 97 -8.67 -4.72 -13.67
N ALA A 98 -8.92 -4.34 -12.41
CA ALA A 98 -8.07 -4.66 -11.28
C ALA A 98 -7.95 -6.18 -11.06
N VAL A 99 -9.06 -6.92 -11.18
CA VAL A 99 -9.08 -8.39 -11.12
C VAL A 99 -8.24 -8.98 -12.24
N LEU A 100 -8.42 -8.51 -13.48
CA LEU A 100 -7.66 -8.99 -14.64
C LEU A 100 -6.14 -8.81 -14.48
N HIS A 101 -5.72 -7.72 -13.82
CA HIS A 101 -4.32 -7.42 -13.60
C HIS A 101 -3.77 -7.90 -12.25
N GLY A 102 -4.59 -8.53 -11.40
CA GLY A 102 -4.18 -9.01 -10.08
C GLY A 102 -3.74 -7.91 -9.13
N TYR A 103 -4.43 -6.76 -9.14
CA TYR A 103 -4.10 -5.65 -8.25
C TYR A 103 -4.55 -5.94 -6.81
N PHE A 104 -3.63 -5.71 -5.87
CA PHE A 104 -3.96 -5.68 -4.44
C PHE A 104 -4.60 -4.35 -4.06
N ASP A 105 -5.30 -4.31 -2.93
CA ASP A 105 -6.09 -3.16 -2.47
C ASP A 105 -5.36 -1.81 -2.51
N SER A 106 -4.12 -1.76 -2.01
CA SER A 106 -3.28 -0.55 -2.03
C SER A 106 -2.89 -0.09 -3.45
N VAL A 107 -2.77 -1.03 -4.39
CA VAL A 107 -2.56 -0.73 -5.81
C VAL A 107 -3.86 -0.24 -6.41
N CYS A 108 -5.00 -0.87 -6.10
CA CYS A 108 -6.33 -0.43 -6.52
C CYS A 108 -6.56 1.03 -6.14
N CYS A 109 -6.28 1.43 -4.91
CA CYS A 109 -6.40 2.82 -4.45
C CYS A 109 -5.62 3.81 -5.33
N ARG A 110 -4.31 3.57 -5.49
CA ARG A 110 -3.43 4.46 -6.25
C ARG A 110 -3.76 4.47 -7.75
N ALA A 111 -4.10 3.31 -8.29
CA ALA A 111 -4.50 3.16 -9.68
C ALA A 111 -5.85 3.82 -9.97
N PHE A 112 -6.81 3.70 -9.06
CA PHE A 112 -8.13 4.32 -9.19
C PHE A 112 -8.04 5.84 -9.12
N LEU A 113 -7.23 6.38 -8.20
CA LEU A 113 -6.95 7.82 -8.15
C LEU A 113 -6.45 8.35 -9.50
N SER A 114 -5.62 7.57 -10.22
CA SER A 114 -5.12 7.95 -11.54
C SER A 114 -6.19 8.06 -12.63
N THR A 115 -7.39 7.51 -12.39
CA THR A 115 -8.55 7.65 -13.28
C THR A 115 -9.35 8.93 -13.03
N LEU A 116 -9.22 9.55 -11.85
CA LEU A 116 -9.99 10.75 -11.50
C LEU A 116 -9.46 11.99 -12.22
N ARG A 117 -10.37 12.88 -12.64
CA ARG A 117 -10.07 14.16 -13.29
C ARG A 117 -10.96 15.27 -12.75
N GLY A 118 -10.54 16.52 -12.95
CA GLY A 118 -11.31 17.70 -12.58
C GLY A 118 -11.81 17.66 -11.13
N GLY A 119 -13.09 18.00 -10.94
CA GLY A 119 -13.69 18.10 -9.62
C GLY A 119 -13.64 16.80 -8.79
N ALA A 120 -13.64 15.62 -9.43
CA ALA A 120 -13.49 14.36 -8.70
C ALA A 120 -12.08 14.18 -8.10
N LEU A 121 -11.04 14.62 -8.82
CA LEU A 121 -9.67 14.60 -8.33
C LEU A 121 -9.45 15.69 -7.26
N ASP A 122 -10.00 16.89 -7.49
CA ASP A 122 -9.91 18.00 -6.53
C ASP A 122 -10.58 17.64 -5.19
N TRP A 123 -11.72 16.94 -5.25
CA TRP A 123 -12.39 16.42 -4.05
C TRP A 123 -11.49 15.46 -3.27
N PHE A 124 -10.80 14.54 -3.95
CA PHE A 124 -9.88 13.62 -3.26
C PHE A 124 -8.81 14.38 -2.49
N HIS A 125 -8.24 15.44 -3.06
CA HIS A 125 -7.24 16.28 -2.41
C HIS A 125 -7.76 17.08 -1.22
N GLN A 126 -9.07 17.22 -1.07
CA GLN A 126 -9.71 17.88 0.09
C GLN A 126 -9.99 16.91 1.25
N LEU A 127 -9.85 15.59 1.02
CA LEU A 127 -10.07 14.61 2.07
C LEU A 127 -9.02 14.73 3.18
N PRO A 128 -9.39 14.50 4.46
CA PRO A 128 -8.43 14.56 5.56
C PRO A 128 -7.24 13.61 5.34
N PRO A 129 -6.04 13.96 5.81
CA PRO A 129 -4.88 13.10 5.70
C PRO A 129 -5.11 11.72 6.32
N GLY A 130 -4.71 10.66 5.62
CA GLY A 130 -4.88 9.27 6.07
C GLY A 130 -6.32 8.77 6.17
N SER A 131 -7.31 9.56 5.73
CA SER A 131 -8.73 9.21 5.82
C SER A 131 -9.18 8.09 4.88
N VAL A 132 -8.34 7.70 3.92
CA VAL A 132 -8.60 6.61 2.98
C VAL A 132 -7.67 5.45 3.29
N ALA A 133 -8.20 4.37 3.84
CA ALA A 133 -7.42 3.22 4.31
C ALA A 133 -7.54 1.96 3.44
N SER A 134 -8.55 1.90 2.56
CA SER A 134 -8.74 0.79 1.62
C SER A 134 -9.44 1.24 0.33
N PHE A 135 -9.52 0.36 -0.67
CA PHE A 135 -10.23 0.64 -1.91
C PHE A 135 -11.75 0.75 -1.70
N GLU A 136 -12.31 -0.10 -0.84
CA GLU A 136 -13.71 -0.02 -0.43
C GLU A 136 -14.02 1.33 0.24
N ASP A 137 -13.16 1.77 1.15
CA ASP A 137 -13.32 3.05 1.83
C ASP A 137 -13.23 4.23 0.85
N PHE A 138 -12.29 4.18 -0.09
CA PHE A 138 -12.14 5.20 -1.12
C PHE A 138 -13.41 5.29 -2.00
N THR A 139 -13.85 4.17 -2.55
CA THR A 139 -14.99 4.14 -3.48
C THR A 139 -16.30 4.48 -2.78
N GLY A 140 -16.49 4.02 -1.54
CA GLY A 140 -17.63 4.41 -0.70
C GLY A 140 -17.69 5.92 -0.46
N LYS A 141 -16.55 6.54 -0.13
CA LYS A 141 -16.45 8.01 0.01
C LYS A 141 -16.79 8.74 -1.28
N LEU A 142 -16.32 8.25 -2.44
CA LEU A 142 -16.61 8.86 -3.73
C LEU A 142 -18.11 8.80 -4.05
N ILE A 143 -18.74 7.64 -3.88
CA ILE A 143 -20.18 7.47 -4.14
C ILE A 143 -21.00 8.37 -3.21
N ASN A 144 -20.66 8.41 -1.92
CA ASN A 144 -21.34 9.26 -0.96
C ASN A 144 -21.19 10.75 -1.30
N GLN A 145 -20.01 11.18 -1.76
CA GLN A 145 -19.80 12.55 -2.22
C GLN A 145 -20.72 12.89 -3.40
N CYS A 146 -20.80 12.02 -4.40
CA CYS A 146 -21.66 12.23 -5.57
C CYS A 146 -23.14 12.32 -5.17
N LEU A 147 -23.61 11.42 -4.31
CA LEU A 147 -24.99 11.44 -3.81
C LEU A 147 -25.28 12.72 -3.00
N SER A 148 -24.35 13.14 -2.14
CA SER A 148 -24.49 14.37 -1.37
C SER A 148 -24.55 15.60 -2.27
N ALA A 149 -23.75 15.66 -3.33
CA ALA A 149 -23.77 16.75 -4.30
C ALA A 149 -25.13 16.85 -5.01
N VAL A 150 -25.68 15.72 -5.45
CA VAL A 150 -27.01 15.65 -6.08
C VAL A 150 -28.09 16.14 -5.11
N VAL A 151 -28.11 15.63 -3.88
CA VAL A 151 -29.09 16.04 -2.86
C VAL A 151 -29.01 17.55 -2.59
N GLN A 152 -27.80 18.10 -2.50
CA GLN A 152 -27.60 19.52 -2.26
C GLN A 152 -28.10 20.38 -3.43
N GLU A 153 -27.83 19.96 -4.67
CA GLU A 153 -28.32 20.65 -5.87
C GLU A 153 -29.85 20.61 -5.96
N THR A 154 -30.46 19.45 -5.69
CA THR A 154 -31.92 19.30 -5.61
C THR A 154 -32.51 20.21 -4.54
N TYR A 155 -31.92 20.23 -3.33
CA TYR A 155 -32.37 21.09 -2.25
C TYR A 155 -32.32 22.58 -2.63
N LEU A 156 -31.19 23.06 -3.17
CA LEU A 156 -31.04 24.45 -3.62
C LEU A 156 -32.04 24.80 -4.73
N THR A 157 -32.27 23.88 -5.66
CA THR A 157 -33.25 24.01 -6.73
C THR A 157 -34.66 24.17 -6.16
N LEU A 158 -35.05 23.30 -5.22
CA LEU A 158 -36.35 23.37 -4.55
C LEU A 158 -36.52 24.68 -3.76
N MET A 159 -35.50 25.13 -3.03
CA MET A 159 -35.52 26.42 -2.33
C MET A 159 -35.70 27.61 -3.29
N ALA A 160 -35.02 27.57 -4.44
CA ALA A 160 -35.17 28.58 -5.49
C ALA A 160 -36.55 28.54 -6.19
N MET A 161 -37.22 27.38 -6.17
CA MET A 161 -38.54 27.22 -6.79
C MET A 161 -39.70 27.89 -6.05
N ARG A 162 -39.47 28.50 -4.85
CA ARG A 162 -40.49 29.23 -4.05
C ARG A 162 -41.53 29.91 -4.93
N GLN A 163 -42.81 29.61 -4.65
CA GLN A 163 -43.93 30.16 -5.39
C GLN A 163 -43.91 31.69 -5.29
N ARG A 164 -43.60 32.35 -6.42
CA ARG A 164 -43.69 33.81 -6.53
C ARG A 164 -45.17 34.20 -6.55
N GLU A 165 -45.54 35.30 -5.89
CA GLU A 165 -46.95 35.79 -5.76
C GLU A 165 -47.73 35.85 -7.08
N LYS A 166 -47.02 35.97 -8.21
CA LYS A 166 -47.61 36.10 -9.56
C LYS A 166 -47.62 34.81 -10.40
N LYS A 167 -47.25 33.64 -9.84
CA LYS A 167 -47.25 32.35 -10.57
C LYS A 167 -48.49 31.53 -10.19
N SER A 168 -49.18 31.01 -11.21
CA SER A 168 -50.31 30.10 -10.98
C SER A 168 -49.86 28.83 -10.28
N LEU A 169 -50.66 28.36 -9.32
CA LEU A 169 -50.39 27.17 -8.51
C LEU A 169 -50.10 25.93 -9.38
N ARG A 170 -50.82 25.78 -10.50
CA ARG A 170 -50.66 24.67 -11.45
C ARG A 170 -49.26 24.64 -12.10
N LYS A 171 -48.67 25.79 -12.43
CA LYS A 171 -47.32 25.91 -13.00
C LYS A 171 -46.22 25.73 -11.93
N TYR A 172 -46.54 25.95 -10.67
CA TYR A 172 -45.66 25.63 -9.55
C TYR A 172 -45.60 24.11 -9.31
N VAL A 173 -46.76 23.46 -9.13
CA VAL A 173 -46.87 22.00 -8.90
C VAL A 173 -46.24 21.19 -10.04
N ALA A 174 -46.43 21.60 -11.30
CA ALA A 174 -45.82 20.92 -12.44
C ALA A 174 -44.27 20.93 -12.42
N ARG A 175 -43.63 21.98 -11.90
CA ARG A 175 -42.16 22.05 -11.80
C ARG A 175 -41.65 21.26 -10.60
N TYR A 176 -42.38 21.32 -9.49
CA TYR A 176 -42.07 20.57 -8.28
C TYR A 176 -42.05 19.05 -8.53
N ASN A 177 -43.01 18.54 -9.31
CA ASN A 177 -43.11 17.10 -9.61
C ASN A 177 -42.10 16.59 -10.65
N GLN A 178 -41.25 17.46 -11.19
CA GLN A 178 -40.31 17.14 -12.27
C GLN A 178 -38.85 17.41 -11.87
N THR A 179 -38.62 17.75 -10.59
CA THR A 179 -37.32 17.91 -9.94
C THR A 179 -37.05 16.68 -9.09
#